data_AF-A0AAE1ZAL5-F1
#
_entry.id   AF-A0AAE1ZAL5-F1
#
_cell.length_a   1.000
_cell.length_b   1.000
_cell.length_c   1.000
_cell.angle_alpha   90.00
_cell.angle_beta   90.00
_cell.angle_gamma   90.00
#
_symmetry.space_group_name_H-M   'P 1'
#
loop_
_entity.id
_entity.type
_entity.pdbx_description
1 polymer ?
#
loop_
_entity_poly.entity_id
_entity_poly.type
_entity_poly.pdbx_seq_one_letter_code
_entity_poly.pdbx_strand_id
1 'polypeptide(L)'
;MQVISMDDVFDSEISDVRSELEVGSRDWERRAGEIQNSAMREGYFTKNDLLLQKEFDCGVDQGFSSTFKLAVLRGRLSVKLYHSTSEKKSKIESLLALIIEKEKEIISLGSVEKDLAYQHLVQEAEILLAS
;
A
#
# COMPACT_ATOMS: atom_id res chain seq x y z
N MET A 1 45.03 46.77 -52.71
CA MET A 1 44.89 45.30 -52.58
C MET A 1 45.23 44.98 -51.14
N GLN A 2 44.20 44.75 -50.31
CA GLN A 2 44.39 44.46 -48.90
C GLN A 2 44.61 42.95 -48.79
N VAL A 3 45.79 42.54 -48.33
CA VAL A 3 46.13 41.13 -48.13
C VAL A 3 45.42 40.70 -46.86
N ILE A 4 44.35 39.92 -47.01
CA ILE A 4 43.68 39.25 -45.89
C ILE A 4 44.64 38.13 -45.47
N SER A 5 45.16 38.22 -44.25
CA SER A 5 46.03 37.20 -43.67
C SER A 5 45.22 35.92 -43.47
N MET A 6 45.76 34.78 -43.89
CA MET A 6 45.12 33.47 -43.73
C MET A 6 45.05 33.03 -42.25
N ASP A 7 45.77 33.72 -41.35
CA ASP A 7 45.71 33.50 -39.90
C ASP A 7 44.37 33.92 -39.27
N ASP A 8 43.68 34.94 -39.82
CA ASP A 8 42.40 35.41 -39.28
C ASP A 8 41.23 34.42 -39.51
N VAL A 9 41.38 33.47 -40.44
CA VAL A 9 40.34 32.48 -40.79
C VAL A 9 40.36 31.28 -39.84
N PHE A 10 41.53 30.94 -39.28
CA PHE A 10 41.68 29.82 -38.34
C PHE A 10 41.48 30.25 -36.88
N ASP A 11 41.65 31.53 -36.54
CA ASP A 11 41.36 32.05 -35.21
C ASP A 11 39.85 32.14 -34.91
N SER A 12 38.99 32.28 -35.93
CA SER A 12 37.54 32.26 -35.75
C SER A 12 36.98 30.87 -35.43
N GLU A 13 37.56 29.80 -35.96
CA GLU A 13 37.09 28.43 -35.72
C GLU A 13 37.32 27.99 -34.26
N ILE A 14 38.43 28.40 -33.64
CA ILE A 14 38.72 28.10 -32.23
C ILE A 14 37.77 28.85 -31.29
N SER A 15 37.37 30.08 -31.67
CA SER A 15 36.36 30.87 -30.96
C SER A 15 34.97 30.23 -31.05
N ASP A 16 34.57 29.76 -32.23
CA ASP A 16 33.27 29.09 -32.44
C ASP A 16 33.20 27.75 -31.69
N VAL A 17 34.26 26.94 -31.70
CA VAL A 17 34.31 25.68 -30.94
C VAL A 17 34.20 25.91 -29.42
N ARG A 18 34.83 26.95 -28.88
CA ARG A 18 34.71 27.29 -27.45
C ARG A 18 33.29 27.77 -27.11
N SER A 19 32.69 28.58 -27.97
CA SER A 19 31.30 29.04 -27.84
C SER A 19 30.32 27.86 -27.84
N GLU A 20 30.47 26.91 -28.76
CA GLU A 20 29.65 25.70 -28.82
C GLU A 20 29.83 24.81 -27.57
N LEU A 21 31.05 24.68 -27.06
CA LEU A 21 31.34 23.91 -25.85
C LEU A 21 30.73 24.55 -24.60
N GLU A 22 30.74 25.87 -24.50
CA GLU A 22 30.10 26.62 -23.41
C GLU A 22 28.57 26.48 -23.46
N VAL A 23 27.97 26.55 -24.65
CA VAL A 23 26.53 26.31 -24.84
C VAL A 23 26.19 24.87 -24.47
N GLY A 24 26.97 23.90 -24.93
CA GLY A 24 26.80 22.48 -24.60
C GLY A 24 26.91 22.19 -23.10
N SER A 25 27.87 22.83 -22.42
CA SER A 25 28.04 22.72 -20.96
C SER A 25 26.83 23.25 -20.22
N ARG A 26 26.31 24.42 -20.61
CA ARG A 26 25.12 25.02 -19.99
C ARG A 26 23.86 24.17 -20.21
N ASP A 27 23.69 23.62 -21.40
CA ASP A 27 22.58 22.72 -21.70
C ASP A 27 22.67 21.41 -20.92
N TRP A 28 23.88 20.88 -20.75
CA TRP A 28 24.12 19.71 -19.92
C TRP A 28 23.76 19.98 -18.47
N GLU A 29 24.23 21.08 -17.88
CA GLU A 29 23.92 21.47 -16.50
C GLU A 29 22.41 21.64 -16.28
N ARG A 30 21.72 22.29 -17.23
CA ARG A 30 20.27 22.45 -17.17
C ARG A 30 19.56 21.09 -17.18
N ARG A 31 19.92 20.20 -18.12
CA ARG A 31 19.33 18.86 -18.21
C ARG A 31 19.66 18.00 -16.98
N ALA A 32 20.87 18.11 -16.43
CA ALA A 32 21.26 17.44 -15.22
C ALA A 32 20.39 17.88 -14.02
N GLY A 33 20.11 19.17 -13.91
CA GLY A 33 19.17 19.71 -12.91
C GLY A 33 17.73 19.22 -13.11
N GLU A 34 17.26 19.14 -14.35
CA GLU A 34 15.93 18.59 -14.69
C GLU A 34 15.81 17.11 -14.29
N ILE A 35 16.84 16.31 -14.60
CA ILE A 35 16.92 14.89 -14.22
C ILE A 35 16.94 14.75 -12.70
N GLN A 36 17.76 15.53 -12.00
CA GLN A 36 17.84 15.47 -10.53
C GLN A 36 16.49 15.80 -9.88
N ASN A 37 15.82 16.86 -10.34
CA ASN A 37 14.50 17.22 -9.83
C ASN A 37 13.45 16.13 -10.12
N SER A 38 13.52 15.50 -11.30
CA SER A 38 12.64 14.39 -11.64
C SER A 38 12.89 13.19 -10.74
N ALA A 39 14.16 12.79 -10.56
CA ALA A 39 14.55 11.69 -9.70
C ALA A 39 14.16 11.92 -8.23
N MET A 40 14.28 13.15 -7.72
CA MET A 40 13.82 13.49 -6.38
C MET A 40 12.31 13.36 -6.21
N ARG A 41 11.53 13.84 -7.19
CA ARG A 41 10.07 13.67 -7.17
C ARG A 41 9.67 12.22 -7.22
N GLU A 42 10.24 11.47 -8.15
CA GLU A 42 9.99 10.03 -8.30
C GLU A 42 10.33 9.29 -6.99
N GLY A 43 11.52 9.52 -6.42
CA GLY A 43 11.92 8.92 -5.16
C GLY A 43 10.97 9.26 -3.99
N TYR A 44 10.42 10.48 -3.95
CA TYR A 44 9.42 10.85 -2.95
C TYR A 44 8.12 10.07 -3.12
N PHE A 45 7.61 9.95 -4.36
CA PHE A 45 6.40 9.17 -4.64
C PHE A 45 6.61 7.68 -4.38
N THR A 46 7.70 7.09 -4.87
CA THR A 46 8.03 5.69 -4.62
C THR A 46 8.12 5.38 -3.13
N LYS A 47 8.70 6.27 -2.32
CA LYS A 47 8.74 6.09 -0.86
C LYS A 47 7.33 6.04 -0.26
N ASN A 48 6.44 6.94 -0.67
CA ASN A 48 5.07 6.97 -0.15
C ASN A 48 4.27 5.74 -0.60
N ASP A 49 4.42 5.34 -1.86
CA ASP A 49 3.78 4.13 -2.39
C ASP A 49 4.23 2.87 -1.64
N LEU A 50 5.52 2.76 -1.30
CA LEU A 50 6.04 1.67 -0.48
C LEU A 50 5.44 1.64 0.94
N LEU A 51 5.24 2.81 1.55
CA LEU A 51 4.60 2.91 2.87
C LEU A 51 3.12 2.50 2.80
N LEU A 52 2.39 3.01 1.80
CA LEU A 52 0.99 2.67 1.56
C LEU A 52 0.82 1.17 1.27
N GLN A 53 1.68 0.59 0.44
CA GLN A 53 1.65 -0.85 0.15
C GLN A 53 1.85 -1.67 1.42
N LYS A 54 2.79 -1.28 2.28
CA LYS A 54 3.03 -1.98 3.55
C LYS A 54 1.82 -1.93 4.48
N GLU A 55 1.15 -0.79 4.58
CA GLU A 55 -0.08 -0.64 5.38
C GLU A 55 -1.23 -1.47 4.79
N PHE A 56 -1.37 -1.48 3.46
CA PHE A 56 -2.33 -2.30 2.75
C PHE A 56 -2.11 -3.79 3.00
N ASP A 57 -0.86 -4.27 2.84
CA ASP A 57 -0.50 -5.68 3.07
C ASP A 57 -0.81 -6.10 4.52
N CYS A 58 -0.49 -5.23 5.48
CA CYS A 58 -0.81 -5.45 6.90
C CYS A 58 -2.33 -5.58 7.12
N GLY A 59 -3.13 -4.71 6.50
CA GLY A 59 -4.58 -4.81 6.52
C GLY A 59 -5.06 -6.14 5.95
N VAL A 60 -4.65 -6.48 4.72
CA VAL A 60 -5.04 -7.73 4.05
C VAL A 60 -4.75 -8.95 4.92
N ASP A 61 -3.55 -9.05 5.50
CA ASP A 61 -3.18 -10.15 6.37
C ASP A 61 -4.05 -10.22 7.63
N GLN A 62 -4.31 -9.07 8.27
CA GLN A 62 -5.18 -8.98 9.45
C GLN A 62 -6.63 -9.38 9.12
N GLY A 63 -7.19 -8.81 8.05
CA GLY A 63 -8.54 -9.12 7.58
C GLY A 63 -8.70 -10.59 7.24
N PHE A 64 -7.72 -11.18 6.55
CA PHE A 64 -7.72 -12.61 6.22
C PHE A 64 -7.65 -13.49 7.48
N SER A 65 -6.71 -13.23 8.38
CA SER A 65 -6.57 -13.98 9.64
C SER A 65 -7.85 -13.92 10.48
N SER A 66 -8.47 -12.75 10.57
CA SER A 66 -9.67 -12.54 11.37
C SER A 66 -10.91 -13.19 10.77
N THR A 67 -11.10 -13.10 9.46
CA THR A 67 -12.20 -13.78 8.75
C THR A 67 -12.02 -15.30 8.79
N PHE A 68 -10.80 -15.81 8.67
CA PHE A 68 -10.51 -17.23 8.86
C PHE A 68 -10.94 -17.71 10.26
N LYS A 69 -10.59 -16.95 11.31
CA LYS A 69 -10.98 -17.28 12.68
C LYS A 69 -12.50 -17.29 12.85
N LEU A 70 -13.21 -16.33 12.28
CA LEU A 70 -14.68 -16.29 12.29
C LEU A 70 -15.31 -17.48 11.56
N ALA A 71 -14.77 -17.86 10.40
CA ALA A 71 -15.25 -19.01 9.64
C ALA A 71 -15.10 -20.32 10.43
N VAL A 72 -13.97 -20.49 11.14
CA VAL A 72 -13.74 -21.64 12.04
C VAL A 72 -14.75 -21.64 13.19
N LEU A 73 -14.96 -20.51 13.85
CA LEU A 73 -15.93 -20.37 14.93
C LEU A 73 -17.35 -20.67 14.45
N ARG A 74 -17.72 -20.14 13.28
CA ARG A 74 -19.00 -20.39 12.63
C ARG A 74 -19.22 -21.88 12.43
N GLY A 75 -18.25 -22.58 11.84
CA GLY A 75 -18.33 -24.03 11.64
C GLY A 75 -18.51 -24.81 12.95
N ARG A 76 -17.72 -24.49 13.98
CA ARG A 76 -17.82 -25.14 15.31
C ARG A 76 -19.18 -24.87 15.96
N LEU A 77 -19.67 -23.64 15.91
CA LEU A 77 -20.97 -23.24 16.46
C LEU A 77 -22.12 -23.91 15.71
N SER A 78 -22.04 -24.02 14.39
CA SER A 78 -23.03 -24.75 13.58
C SER A 78 -23.11 -26.21 13.98
N VAL A 79 -21.98 -26.89 14.23
CA VAL A 79 -21.99 -28.27 14.74
C VAL A 79 -22.62 -28.33 16.14
N LYS A 80 -22.25 -27.40 17.03
CA LYS A 80 -22.80 -27.35 18.39
C LYS A 80 -24.30 -27.10 18.43
N LEU A 81 -24.82 -26.34 17.47
CA LEU A 81 -26.25 -26.05 17.32
C LEU A 81 -27.10 -27.32 17.24
N TYR A 82 -26.62 -28.36 16.55
CA TYR A 82 -27.34 -29.63 16.39
C TYR A 82 -27.51 -30.41 17.71
N HIS A 83 -26.63 -30.17 18.68
CA HIS A 83 -26.61 -30.88 19.96
C HIS A 83 -27.06 -30.02 21.14
N SER A 84 -27.53 -28.79 20.88
CA SER A 84 -27.86 -27.81 21.92
C SER A 84 -29.33 -27.85 22.34
N THR A 85 -29.59 -27.51 23.61
CA THR A 85 -30.95 -27.29 24.15
C THR A 85 -31.56 -25.99 23.63
N SER A 86 -32.89 -25.85 23.72
CA SER A 86 -33.64 -24.70 23.15
C SER A 86 -33.06 -23.32 23.49
N GLU A 87 -32.68 -23.08 24.75
CA GLU A 87 -32.13 -21.78 25.16
C GLU A 87 -30.72 -21.52 24.63
N LYS A 88 -29.85 -22.54 24.61
CA LYS A 88 -28.51 -22.43 24.02
C LYS A 88 -28.60 -22.30 22.49
N LYS A 89 -29.60 -22.95 21.89
CA LYS A 89 -29.85 -22.92 20.45
C LYS A 89 -30.10 -21.50 19.94
N SER A 90 -30.98 -20.73 20.60
CA SER A 90 -31.26 -19.35 20.17
C SER A 90 -30.03 -18.44 20.31
N LYS A 91 -29.25 -18.59 21.40
CA LYS A 91 -28.00 -17.85 21.60
C LYS A 91 -26.98 -18.15 20.50
N ILE A 92 -26.82 -19.42 20.12
CA ILE A 92 -25.93 -19.83 19.03
C ILE A 92 -26.43 -19.26 17.69
N GLU A 93 -27.73 -19.30 17.40
CA GLU A 93 -28.29 -18.74 16.16
C GLU A 93 -28.07 -17.23 16.06
N SER A 94 -28.29 -16.48 17.15
CA SER A 94 -28.00 -15.04 17.20
C SER A 94 -26.51 -14.76 16.98
N LEU A 95 -25.63 -15.54 17.60
CA LEU A 95 -24.19 -15.35 17.47
C LEU A 95 -23.70 -15.68 16.05
N LEU A 96 -24.26 -16.70 15.40
CA LEU A 96 -23.97 -17.03 14.00
C LEU A 96 -24.34 -15.88 13.06
N ALA A 97 -25.48 -15.22 13.28
CA ALA A 97 -25.88 -14.05 12.49
C ALA A 97 -24.91 -12.88 12.70
N LEU A 98 -24.50 -12.61 13.94
CA LEU A 98 -23.51 -11.58 14.24
C LEU A 98 -22.14 -11.87 13.60
N ILE A 99 -21.70 -13.14 13.61
CA ILE A 99 -20.46 -13.55 12.93
C ILE A 99 -20.54 -13.26 11.44
N ILE A 100 -21.67 -13.56 10.78
CA ILE A 100 -21.85 -13.32 9.34
C ILE A 100 -21.79 -11.81 9.01
N GLU A 101 -22.45 -10.97 9.80
CA GLU A 101 -22.39 -9.53 9.59
C GLU A 101 -20.98 -8.99 9.85
N LYS A 102 -20.30 -9.50 10.88
CA LYS A 102 -18.93 -9.08 11.18
C LYS A 102 -17.93 -9.53 10.11
N GLU A 103 -18.09 -10.72 9.53
CA GLU A 103 -17.29 -11.16 8.38
C GLU A 103 -17.41 -10.19 7.20
N LYS A 104 -18.63 -9.74 6.86
CA LYS A 104 -18.84 -8.76 5.78
C LYS A 104 -18.16 -7.42 6.07
N GLU A 105 -18.27 -6.94 7.31
CA GLU A 105 -17.64 -5.69 7.75
C GLU A 105 -16.11 -5.77 7.60
N ILE A 106 -15.50 -6.86 8.07
CA ILE A 106 -14.05 -7.05 8.00
C ILE A 106 -13.58 -7.18 6.56
N ILE A 107 -14.32 -7.87 5.70
CA ILE A 107 -14.00 -7.96 4.26
C ILE A 107 -14.05 -6.57 3.61
N SER A 108 -14.97 -5.70 4.02
CA SER A 108 -15.07 -4.35 3.46
C SER A 108 -13.99 -3.41 3.99
N LEU A 109 -13.61 -3.50 5.26
CA LEU A 109 -12.66 -2.59 5.90
C LEU A 109 -11.21 -3.05 5.75
N GLY A 110 -11.00 -4.35 5.55
CA GLY A 110 -9.67 -4.95 5.44
C GLY A 110 -8.86 -4.89 6.73
N SER A 111 -9.45 -4.59 7.89
CA SER A 111 -8.74 -4.62 9.18
C SER A 111 -9.72 -4.72 10.35
N VAL A 112 -9.25 -5.32 11.44
CA VAL A 112 -9.91 -5.37 12.76
C VAL A 112 -9.05 -4.71 13.84
N GLU A 113 -8.09 -3.87 13.46
CA GLU A 113 -7.16 -3.30 14.41
C GLU A 113 -7.93 -2.50 15.49
N LYS A 114 -7.84 -2.95 16.75
CA LYS A 114 -8.55 -2.38 17.92
C LYS A 114 -10.08 -2.53 17.88
N ASP A 115 -10.61 -3.46 17.09
CA ASP A 115 -12.03 -3.75 17.08
C ASP A 115 -12.46 -4.55 18.32
N LEU A 116 -12.94 -3.83 19.34
CA LEU A 116 -13.46 -4.42 20.58
C LEU A 116 -14.68 -5.30 20.33
N ALA A 117 -15.52 -4.97 19.34
CA ALA A 117 -16.71 -5.76 19.02
C ALA A 117 -16.30 -7.13 18.45
N TYR A 118 -15.29 -7.17 17.59
CA TYR A 118 -14.69 -8.43 17.12
C TYR A 118 -14.15 -9.27 18.29
N GLN A 119 -13.39 -8.67 19.20
CA GLN A 119 -12.81 -9.39 20.35
C GLN A 119 -13.88 -9.97 21.28
N HIS A 120 -14.90 -9.17 21.62
CA HIS A 120 -16.03 -9.60 22.43
C HIS A 120 -16.79 -10.76 21.78
N LEU A 121 -17.06 -10.65 20.48
CA LEU A 121 -17.78 -11.67 19.71
C LEU A 121 -17.00 -13.00 19.65
N VAL A 122 -15.69 -12.94 19.45
CA VAL A 122 -14.81 -14.12 19.51
C VAL A 122 -14.82 -14.75 20.91
N GLN A 123 -14.74 -13.94 21.96
CA GLN A 123 -14.74 -14.43 23.34
C GLN A 123 -16.06 -15.09 23.71
N GLU A 124 -17.19 -14.48 23.33
CA GLU A 124 -18.53 -15.04 23.55
C GLU A 124 -18.71 -16.36 22.82
N ALA A 125 -18.22 -16.46 21.57
CA ALA A 125 -18.23 -17.70 20.80
C ALA A 125 -17.46 -18.82 21.50
N GLU A 126 -16.25 -18.54 22.01
CA GLU A 126 -15.46 -19.55 22.70
C GLU A 126 -16.08 -19.98 24.04
N ILE A 127 -16.67 -19.05 24.80
CA ILE A 127 -17.41 -19.38 26.05
C ILE A 127 -18.57 -20.31 25.73
N LEU A 128 -19.37 -19.99 24.70
CA LEU A 128 -20.47 -20.84 24.27
C LEU A 128 -19.97 -22.21 23.80
N LEU A 129 -18.85 -22.28 23.08
CA LEU A 129 -18.25 -23.54 22.62
C LEU A 129 -17.67 -24.39 23.75
N ALA A 130 -17.23 -23.80 24.85
CA ALA A 130 -16.76 -24.52 26.04
C ALA A 130 -17.87 -25.03 26.97
N SER A 131 -19.07 -24.44 26.91
CA SER A 131 -20.22 -24.76 27.80
C SER A 131 -21.03 -26.00 27.45
#